data_AF-A0A484DQN3-F1
#
_entry.id   AF-A0A484DQN3-F1
#
_cell.length_a   1.000
_cell.length_b   1.000
_cell.length_c   1.000
_cell.angle_alpha   90.00
_cell.angle_beta   90.00
_cell.angle_gamma   90.00
#
_symmetry.space_group_name_H-M   'P 1'
#
loop_
_entity.id
_entity.type
_entity.pdbx_description
1 polymer ?
#
loop_
_entity_poly.entity_id
_entity_poly.type
_entity_poly.pdbx_seq_one_letter_code
_entity_poly.pdbx_strand_id
1 'polypeptide(L)'
;MSDSNDVWESAGSGSRDVLEDNKDTSGFSEHELLDIMYNACNTSNTGEVLASTILQYLQTMTSQSAEQDRLAALRRLLDPDCQDPHVSRETFHSTMREWIAQCSQDSGDGKDLLGTVAELKHAHRKLSEQNSSLLRTVAHGEDVNLQLTLEITELRAKLAR
;
A
#
# COMPACT_ATOMS: atom_id res chain seq x y z
N MET A 1 -38.25 -10.80 26.16
CA MET A 1 -38.77 -11.96 25.42
C MET A 1 -37.96 -12.00 24.14
N SER A 2 -37.08 -13.00 24.03
CA SER A 2 -36.12 -13.17 22.95
C SER A 2 -36.64 -14.27 22.04
N ASP A 3 -36.76 -14.02 20.75
CA ASP A 3 -37.16 -15.03 19.77
C ASP A 3 -36.03 -15.29 18.77
N SER A 4 -35.65 -16.57 18.73
CA SER A 4 -35.21 -17.40 17.59
C SER A 4 -34.09 -16.83 16.71
N ASN A 5 -32.81 -17.22 16.86
CA ASN A 5 -32.20 -18.54 16.71
C ASN A 5 -32.38 -19.12 15.29
N ASP A 6 -31.61 -18.58 14.34
CA ASP A 6 -31.41 -19.18 13.02
C ASP A 6 -30.59 -20.47 13.13
N VAL A 7 -31.20 -21.51 12.61
CA VAL A 7 -30.74 -22.90 12.58
C VAL A 7 -29.55 -23.02 11.65
N TRP A 8 -28.38 -23.31 12.21
CA TRP A 8 -27.25 -23.81 11.43
C TRP A 8 -27.50 -25.30 11.15
N GLU A 9 -27.74 -25.68 9.89
CA GLU A 9 -27.74 -27.09 9.49
C GLU A 9 -26.32 -27.47 9.07
N SER A 10 -25.61 -28.13 10.00
CA SER A 10 -24.45 -28.94 9.69
C SER A 10 -24.90 -30.31 9.21
N ALA A 11 -24.73 -30.59 7.93
CA ALA A 11 -24.63 -31.95 7.42
C ALA A 11 -23.18 -32.21 7.05
N GLY A 12 -22.46 -32.88 7.94
CA GLY A 12 -21.21 -33.54 7.60
C GLY A 12 -21.50 -34.76 6.72
N SER A 13 -20.80 -34.87 5.60
CA SER A 13 -20.52 -36.16 4.98
C SER A 13 -19.11 -36.10 4.42
N GLY A 14 -18.20 -36.82 5.08
CA GLY A 14 -16.81 -36.91 4.69
C GLY A 14 -16.65 -37.65 3.37
N SER A 15 -15.77 -37.11 2.53
CA SER A 15 -14.91 -37.88 1.64
C SER A 15 -13.48 -37.48 1.91
N ARG A 16 -12.70 -38.47 2.34
CA ARG A 16 -11.26 -38.42 2.50
C ARG A 16 -10.57 -38.30 1.15
N ASP A 17 -9.44 -37.59 1.18
CA ASP A 17 -8.24 -37.81 0.38
C ASP A 17 -8.40 -37.78 -1.16
N VAL A 18 -8.23 -36.60 -1.75
CA VAL A 18 -7.23 -36.38 -2.80
C VAL A 18 -6.64 -34.99 -2.59
N LEU A 19 -5.35 -34.94 -2.28
CA LEU A 19 -4.52 -33.76 -2.49
C LEU A 19 -4.55 -33.44 -3.99
N GLU A 20 -5.48 -32.58 -4.42
CA GLU A 20 -5.34 -31.91 -5.71
C GLU A 20 -4.26 -30.85 -5.53
N ASP A 21 -3.03 -31.32 -5.73
CA ASP A 21 -1.89 -30.56 -6.22
C ASP A 21 -2.37 -29.75 -7.42
N ASN A 22 -2.92 -28.55 -7.16
CA ASN A 22 -3.21 -27.55 -8.17
C ASN A 22 -1.88 -26.96 -8.67
N LYS A 23 -1.05 -27.82 -9.27
CA LYS A 23 0.19 -27.46 -9.96
C LYS A 23 -0.08 -27.30 -11.46
N ASP A 24 -1.20 -26.70 -11.79
CA ASP A 24 -1.50 -26.25 -13.15
C ASP A 24 -1.60 -24.73 -13.19
N THR A 25 -0.69 -24.03 -12.52
CA THR A 25 -0.24 -22.73 -13.04
C THR A 25 0.77 -23.02 -14.15
N SER A 26 0.28 -23.36 -15.34
CA SER A 26 1.03 -23.31 -16.60
C SER A 26 1.35 -21.85 -16.96
N GLY A 27 1.97 -21.13 -16.03
CA GLY A 27 2.59 -19.84 -16.26
C GLY A 27 4.07 -20.07 -16.53
N PHE A 28 4.66 -19.23 -17.38
CA PHE A 28 6.11 -19.18 -17.51
C PHE A 28 6.73 -18.79 -16.16
N SER A 29 7.80 -19.46 -15.77
CA SER A 29 8.65 -19.01 -14.67
C SER A 29 9.29 -17.66 -14.98
N GLU A 30 9.71 -16.93 -13.95
CA GLU A 30 10.43 -15.66 -14.13
C GLU A 30 11.63 -15.82 -15.07
N HIS A 31 12.42 -16.88 -14.87
CA HIS A 31 13.57 -17.18 -15.71
C HIS A 31 13.17 -17.39 -17.18
N GLU A 32 12.09 -18.14 -17.44
CA GLU A 32 11.59 -18.38 -18.80
C GLU A 32 11.08 -17.10 -19.45
N LEU A 33 10.38 -16.24 -18.70
CA LEU A 33 9.93 -14.94 -19.20
C LEU A 33 11.09 -14.02 -19.57
N LEU A 34 12.13 -13.98 -18.72
CA LEU A 34 13.34 -13.22 -19.00
C LEU A 34 14.07 -13.75 -20.24
N ASP A 35 14.13 -15.07 -20.42
CA ASP A 35 14.70 -15.66 -21.63
C ASP A 35 13.89 -15.29 -22.89
N ILE A 36 12.56 -15.38 -22.84
CA ILE A 36 11.68 -14.99 -23.95
C ILE A 36 11.89 -13.52 -24.29
N MET A 37 11.94 -12.65 -23.28
CA MET A 37 12.17 -11.21 -23.45
C MET A 37 13.54 -10.93 -24.08
N TYR A 38 14.60 -11.57 -23.57
CA TYR A 38 15.94 -11.39 -24.12
C TYR A 38 16.01 -11.84 -25.58
N ASN A 39 15.40 -12.98 -25.90
CA ASN A 39 15.34 -13.49 -27.28
C ASN A 39 14.55 -12.54 -28.19
N ALA A 40 13.47 -11.92 -27.70
CA ALA A 40 12.73 -10.92 -28.46
C ALA A 40 13.56 -9.67 -28.75
N CYS A 41 14.48 -9.30 -27.85
CA CYS A 41 15.39 -8.18 -28.06
C CYS A 41 16.59 -8.55 -28.96
N ASN A 42 17.07 -9.80 -28.89
CA ASN A 42 18.22 -10.32 -29.64
C ASN A 42 17.86 -10.74 -31.08
N THR A 43 17.28 -9.82 -31.85
CA THR A 43 16.81 -10.09 -33.23
C THR A 43 17.93 -10.51 -34.19
N SER A 44 19.17 -10.10 -33.92
CA SER A 44 20.35 -10.43 -34.74
C SER A 44 20.99 -11.78 -34.36
N ASN A 45 20.50 -12.44 -33.30
CA ASN A 45 21.01 -13.71 -32.78
C ASN A 45 22.54 -13.71 -32.54
N THR A 46 23.10 -12.55 -32.22
CA THR A 46 24.55 -12.31 -31.99
C THR A 46 24.96 -12.78 -30.60
N GLY A 47 24.00 -12.92 -29.68
CA GLY A 47 24.22 -13.30 -28.29
C GLY A 47 24.32 -12.10 -27.35
N GLU A 48 24.34 -10.89 -27.89
CA GLU A 48 24.43 -9.62 -27.16
C GLU A 48 23.48 -8.58 -27.75
N VAL A 49 22.88 -7.76 -26.89
CA VAL A 49 21.85 -6.77 -27.26
C VAL A 49 22.19 -5.42 -26.67
N LEU A 50 22.01 -4.33 -27.42
CA LEU A 50 22.21 -2.98 -26.89
C LEU A 50 21.24 -2.69 -25.73
N ALA A 51 21.74 -2.01 -24.70
CA ALA A 51 20.92 -1.59 -23.56
C ALA A 51 19.70 -0.75 -23.99
N SER A 52 19.87 0.13 -24.97
CA SER A 52 18.81 0.94 -25.57
C SER A 52 17.72 0.10 -26.23
N THR A 53 18.08 -1.01 -26.88
CA THR A 53 17.12 -1.92 -27.52
C THR A 53 16.27 -2.63 -26.47
N ILE A 54 16.89 -3.08 -25.38
CA ILE A 54 16.18 -3.72 -24.25
C ILE A 54 15.20 -2.73 -23.63
N LEU A 55 15.64 -1.50 -23.35
CA LEU A 55 14.79 -0.45 -22.78
C LEU A 55 13.64 -0.08 -23.72
N GLN A 56 13.91 0.07 -25.01
CA GLN A 56 12.90 0.40 -26.02
C GLN A 56 11.83 -0.70 -26.14
N TYR A 57 12.25 -1.96 -26.10
CA TYR A 57 11.34 -3.10 -26.08
C TYR A 57 10.43 -3.06 -24.85
N LEU A 58 11.01 -2.87 -23.66
CA LEU A 58 10.28 -2.79 -22.40
C LEU A 58 9.29 -1.63 -22.36
N GLN A 59 9.67 -0.44 -22.86
CA GLN A 59 8.77 0.71 -23.00
C GLN A 59 7.55 0.36 -23.85
N THR A 60 7.81 -0.30 -24.98
CA THR A 60 6.76 -0.68 -25.93
C THR A 60 5.80 -1.70 -25.32
N MET A 61 6.33 -2.72 -24.64
CA MET A 61 5.51 -3.80 -24.07
C MET A 61 4.75 -3.39 -22.80
N THR A 62 5.34 -2.53 -21.97
CA THR A 62 4.73 -2.13 -20.69
C THR A 62 3.94 -0.83 -20.77
N SER A 63 3.96 -0.16 -21.94
CA SER A 63 3.42 1.20 -22.11
C SER A 63 3.96 2.21 -21.09
N GLN A 64 5.15 1.96 -20.52
CA GLN A 64 5.81 2.87 -19.61
C GLN A 64 6.68 3.87 -20.37
N SER A 65 6.69 5.12 -19.90
CA SER A 65 7.54 6.16 -20.47
C SER A 65 8.97 6.05 -19.93
N ALA A 66 9.93 6.58 -20.68
CA ALA A 66 11.32 6.73 -20.22
C ALA A 66 11.46 7.58 -18.95
N GLU A 67 10.47 8.43 -18.69
CA GLU A 67 10.42 9.38 -17.57
C GLU A 67 9.89 8.74 -16.28
N GLN A 68 9.37 7.51 -16.34
CA GLN A 68 8.92 6.82 -15.15
C GLN A 68 10.11 6.34 -14.33
N ASP A 69 10.12 6.65 -13.02
CA ASP A 69 11.26 6.41 -12.11
C ASP A 69 11.79 4.97 -12.16
N ARG A 70 10.89 4.00 -12.35
CA ARG A 70 11.22 2.57 -12.44
C ARG A 70 12.05 2.23 -13.66
N LEU A 71 11.69 2.73 -14.84
CA LEU A 71 12.44 2.45 -16.06
C LEU A 71 13.75 3.26 -16.11
N ALA A 72 13.76 4.46 -15.55
CA ALA A 72 14.97 5.23 -15.34
C ALA A 72 15.96 4.50 -14.40
N ALA A 73 15.46 3.81 -13.37
CA ALA A 73 16.28 2.96 -12.51
C ALA A 73 16.88 1.77 -13.28
N LEU A 74 16.09 1.07 -14.11
CA LEU A 74 16.60 -0.02 -14.95
C LEU A 74 17.69 0.48 -15.91
N ARG A 75 17.50 1.65 -16.52
CA ARG A 75 18.53 2.27 -17.38
C ARG A 75 19.84 2.46 -16.63
N ARG A 76 19.82 2.96 -15.39
CA ARG A 76 21.03 3.13 -14.57
C ARG A 76 21.71 1.81 -14.23
N LEU A 77 20.96 0.72 -14.13
CA LEU A 77 21.51 -0.62 -13.89
C LEU A 77 22.14 -1.25 -15.14
N LEU A 78 21.56 -0.99 -16.32
CA LEU A 78 22.06 -1.53 -17.60
C LEU A 78 23.19 -0.69 -18.21
N ASP A 79 23.11 0.64 -18.07
CA ASP A 79 24.01 1.60 -18.71
C ASP A 79 24.35 2.76 -17.75
N PRO A 80 25.18 2.51 -16.72
CA PRO A 80 25.57 3.53 -15.75
C PRO A 80 26.37 4.68 -16.37
N ASP A 81 27.15 4.40 -17.42
CA ASP A 81 28.04 5.36 -18.09
C ASP A 81 27.41 6.05 -19.31
N CYS A 82 26.13 5.76 -19.60
CA CYS A 82 25.38 6.29 -20.75
C CYS A 82 26.06 6.03 -22.10
N GLN A 83 26.71 4.87 -22.26
CA GLN A 83 27.47 4.47 -23.46
C GLN A 83 26.70 3.51 -24.37
N ASP A 84 25.50 3.09 -23.98
CA ASP A 84 24.71 2.06 -24.66
C ASP A 84 25.49 0.75 -24.92
N PRO A 85 25.95 0.06 -23.85
CA PRO A 85 26.75 -1.14 -24.00
C PRO A 85 25.96 -2.32 -24.58
N HIS A 86 26.70 -3.25 -25.18
CA HIS A 86 26.19 -4.58 -25.48
C HIS A 86 26.02 -5.38 -24.18
N VAL A 87 24.79 -5.81 -23.93
CA VAL A 87 24.37 -6.56 -22.75
C VAL A 87 24.30 -8.04 -23.13
N SER A 88 25.06 -8.87 -22.42
CA SER A 88 25.00 -10.33 -22.56
C SER A 88 23.75 -10.89 -21.86
N ARG A 89 23.39 -12.14 -22.18
CA ARG A 89 22.25 -12.81 -21.56
C ARG A 89 22.37 -12.86 -20.04
N GLU A 90 23.55 -13.20 -19.51
CA GLU A 90 23.78 -13.32 -18.07
C GLU A 90 23.64 -11.96 -17.36
N THR A 91 24.20 -10.91 -17.96
CA THR A 91 24.08 -9.54 -17.43
C THR A 91 22.64 -9.10 -17.42
N PHE A 92 21.90 -9.31 -18.51
CA PHE A 92 20.48 -8.99 -18.58
C PHE A 92 19.68 -9.67 -17.47
N HIS A 93 19.86 -10.98 -17.30
CA HIS A 93 19.17 -11.77 -16.27
C HIS A 93 19.46 -11.25 -14.86
N SER A 94 20.72 -10.98 -14.55
CA SER A 94 21.14 -10.49 -13.24
C SER A 94 20.59 -9.10 -12.95
N THR A 95 20.67 -8.20 -13.93
CA THR A 95 20.14 -6.84 -13.83
C THR A 95 18.62 -6.82 -13.71
N MET A 96 17.91 -7.65 -14.48
CA MET A 96 16.44 -7.72 -14.41
C MET A 96 15.96 -8.27 -13.06
N ARG A 97 16.62 -9.30 -12.51
CA ARG A 97 16.31 -9.82 -11.17
C ARG A 97 16.47 -8.75 -10.10
N GLU A 98 17.60 -8.05 -10.13
CA GLU A 98 17.87 -6.95 -9.21
C GLU A 98 16.82 -5.84 -9.34
N TRP A 99 16.49 -5.46 -10.58
CA TRP A 99 15.46 -4.46 -10.82
C TRP A 99 14.07 -4.88 -10.33
N ILE A 100 13.66 -6.14 -10.54
CA ILE A 100 12.40 -6.69 -10.04
C ILE A 100 12.37 -6.67 -8.50
N ALA A 101 13.49 -7.01 -7.85
CA ALA A 101 13.63 -6.91 -6.41
C ALA A 101 13.48 -5.46 -5.91
N GLN A 102 14.13 -4.50 -6.57
CA GLN A 102 13.99 -3.07 -6.26
C GLN A 102 12.55 -2.59 -6.44
N CYS A 103 11.88 -3.00 -7.51
CA CYS A 103 10.47 -2.66 -7.75
C CYS A 103 9.54 -3.20 -6.65
N SER A 104 9.87 -4.36 -6.09
CA SER A 104 9.11 -4.94 -4.98
C SER A 104 9.32 -4.16 -3.68
N GLN A 105 10.51 -3.60 -3.48
CA GLN A 105 10.86 -2.79 -2.31
C GLN A 105 10.33 -1.35 -2.41
N ASP A 106 10.31 -0.77 -3.61
CA ASP A 106 9.84 0.58 -3.92
C ASP A 106 8.31 0.72 -3.80
N SER A 107 7.57 -0.39 -3.73
CA SER A 107 6.15 -0.39 -3.30
C SER A 107 5.91 0.05 -1.84
N GLY A 108 6.89 0.72 -1.24
CA GLY A 108 6.88 1.36 0.07
C GLY A 108 5.76 2.37 0.28
N ASP A 109 5.02 2.75 -0.77
CA ASP A 109 3.74 3.45 -0.71
C ASP A 109 2.81 2.87 0.37
N GLY A 110 2.75 1.53 0.48
CA GLY A 110 1.93 0.87 1.49
C GLY A 110 2.41 1.11 2.93
N LYS A 111 3.73 1.22 3.15
CA LYS A 111 4.32 1.48 4.48
C LYS A 111 4.19 2.95 4.88
N ASP A 112 4.38 3.86 3.94
CA ASP A 112 4.25 5.30 4.18
C ASP A 112 2.78 5.69 4.39
N LEU A 113 1.86 5.11 3.62
CA LEU A 113 0.41 5.26 3.87
C LEU A 113 0.00 4.66 5.22
N LEU A 114 0.55 3.50 5.60
CA LEU A 114 0.27 2.91 6.91
C LEU A 114 0.78 3.79 8.05
N GLY A 115 1.96 4.40 7.88
CA GLY A 115 2.54 5.36 8.84
C GLY A 115 1.66 6.59 9.02
N THR A 116 1.29 7.25 7.92
CA THR A 116 0.41 8.44 7.96
C THR A 116 -0.97 8.14 8.55
N VAL A 117 -1.55 6.98 8.26
CA VAL A 117 -2.81 6.53 8.87
C VAL A 117 -2.66 6.32 10.38
N ALA A 118 -1.54 5.76 10.83
CA ALA A 118 -1.27 5.57 12.26
C ALA A 118 -1.15 6.92 13.00
N GLU A 119 -0.43 7.88 12.41
CA GLU A 119 -0.31 9.25 12.93
C GLU A 119 -1.67 9.96 12.99
N LEU A 120 -2.45 9.91 11.92
CA LEU A 120 -3.77 10.52 11.87
C LEU A 120 -4.71 9.90 12.92
N LYS A 121 -4.68 8.58 13.10
CA LYS A 121 -5.45 7.88 14.13
C LYS A 121 -5.03 8.31 15.53
N HIS A 122 -3.74 8.57 15.76
CA HIS A 122 -3.25 9.08 17.04
C HIS A 122 -3.75 10.52 17.29
N ALA A 123 -3.62 11.41 16.29
CA ALA A 123 -4.11 12.79 16.38
C ALA A 123 -5.61 12.85 16.64
N HIS A 124 -6.41 12.01 15.95
CA HIS A 124 -7.85 11.93 16.15
C HIS A 124 -8.22 11.51 17.58
N ARG A 125 -7.55 10.48 18.14
CA ARG A 125 -7.78 10.07 19.53
C ARG A 125 -7.49 11.21 20.51
N LYS A 126 -6.37 11.93 20.31
CA LYS A 126 -5.98 13.05 21.16
C LYS A 126 -7.01 14.19 21.10
N LEU A 127 -7.45 14.57 19.90
CA LEU A 127 -8.48 15.59 19.72
C LEU A 127 -9.82 15.18 20.35
N SER A 128 -10.21 13.92 20.21
CA SER A 128 -11.43 13.38 20.83
C SER A 128 -11.40 13.47 22.35
N GLU A 129 -10.25 13.15 22.97
CA GLU A 129 -10.05 13.28 24.41
C GLU A 129 -10.10 14.74 24.87
N GLN A 130 -9.45 15.64 24.13
CA GLN A 130 -9.51 17.07 24.41
C GLN A 130 -10.93 17.64 24.30
N ASN A 131 -11.68 17.27 23.27
CA ASN A 131 -13.08 17.68 23.10
C ASN A 131 -13.94 17.18 24.27
N SER A 132 -13.75 15.93 24.69
CA SER A 132 -14.46 15.36 25.84
C SER A 132 -14.12 16.10 27.14
N SER A 133 -12.86 16.53 27.31
CA SER A 133 -12.46 17.35 28.45
C SER A 133 -13.09 18.74 28.41
N LEU A 134 -13.08 19.41 27.25
CA LEU A 134 -13.66 20.74 27.07
C LEU A 134 -15.17 20.72 27.35
N LEU A 135 -15.89 19.72 26.85
CA LEU A 135 -17.32 19.56 27.11
C LEU A 135 -17.63 19.48 28.60
N ARG A 136 -16.83 18.73 29.38
CA ARG A 136 -16.98 18.67 30.84
C ARG A 136 -16.74 20.01 31.51
N THR A 137 -15.70 20.74 31.10
CA THR A 137 -15.40 22.07 31.66
C THR A 137 -16.51 23.08 31.35
N VAL A 138 -17.05 23.06 30.13
CA VAL A 138 -18.17 23.92 29.72
C VAL A 138 -19.41 23.62 30.56
N ALA A 139 -19.81 22.34 30.68
CA ALA A 139 -20.95 21.94 31.49
C ALA A 139 -20.82 22.37 32.95
N HIS A 140 -19.62 22.21 33.54
CA HIS A 140 -19.36 22.69 34.89
C HIS A 140 -19.49 24.21 35.02
N GLY A 141 -19.01 24.97 34.02
CA GLY A 141 -19.17 26.42 33.98
C GLY A 141 -20.63 26.86 33.86
N GLU A 142 -21.44 26.13 33.09
CA GLU A 142 -22.89 26.36 32.97
C GLU A 142 -23.62 26.14 34.31
N ASP A 143 -23.28 25.06 35.03
CA ASP A 143 -23.84 24.77 36.36
C ASP A 143 -23.53 25.88 37.37
N VAL A 144 -22.26 26.31 37.43
CA VAL A 144 -21.83 27.39 38.33
C VAL A 144 -22.53 28.71 37.98
N ASN A 145 -22.68 29.02 36.69
CA ASN A 145 -23.37 30.23 36.24
C ASN A 145 -24.86 30.22 36.61
N LEU A 146 -25.52 29.06 36.48
CA LEU A 146 -26.91 28.88 36.90
C LEU A 146 -27.05 29.09 38.41
N GLN A 147 -26.14 28.54 39.21
CA GLN A 147 -26.15 28.72 40.66
C GLN A 147 -25.96 30.18 41.08
N LEU A 148 -24.98 30.88 40.50
CA LEU A 148 -24.77 32.31 40.77
C LEU A 148 -25.98 33.16 40.36
N THR A 149 -26.61 32.82 39.24
CA THR A 149 -27.82 33.51 38.77
C THR A 149 -28.95 33.37 39.80
N LEU A 150 -29.17 32.17 40.35
CA LEU A 150 -30.16 31.93 41.39
C LEU A 150 -29.86 32.74 42.67
N GLU A 151 -28.62 32.71 43.14
CA GLU A 151 -28.21 33.48 44.33
C GLU A 151 -28.41 34.99 44.13
N ILE A 152 -28.06 35.53 42.95
CA ILE A 152 -28.32 36.94 42.61
C ILE A 152 -29.82 37.25 42.64
N THR A 153 -30.65 36.39 42.06
CA THR A 153 -32.11 36.61 42.07
C THR A 153 -32.69 36.59 43.49
N GLU A 154 -32.20 35.69 44.35
CA GLU A 154 -32.63 35.60 45.74
C GLU A 154 -32.20 36.83 46.55
N LEU A 155 -30.94 37.25 46.41
CA LEU A 155 -30.42 38.45 47.08
C LEU A 155 -31.20 39.71 46.66
N ARG A 156 -31.50 39.85 45.36
CA ARG A 156 -32.35 40.95 44.85
C ARG A 156 -33.75 40.92 45.45
N ALA A 157 -34.36 39.73 45.58
CA ALA A 157 -35.68 39.59 46.19
C ALA A 157 -35.69 39.91 47.70
N LYS A 158 -34.60 39.60 48.42
CA LYS A 158 -34.42 39.97 49.84
C LYS A 158 -34.27 41.48 50.03
N LEU A 159 -33.54 42.16 49.13
CA LEU A 159 -33.34 43.61 49.19
C LEU A 159 -34.61 44.42 48.86
N ALA A 160 -35.55 43.82 48.13
CA ALA A 160 -36.80 44.47 47.73
C ALA A 160 -37.93 44.39 48.78
N ARG A 161 -37.65 43.84 49.97
CA ARG A 161 -38.56 43.76 51.13
C ARG A 161 -38.11 44.71 52.22
#